data_AF-A0A2T2N0S3-F1
#
_entry.id   AF-A0A2T2N0S3-F1
#
_cell.length_a   1.000
_cell.length_b   1.000
_cell.length_c   1.000
_cell.angle_alpha   90.00
_cell.angle_beta   90.00
_cell.angle_gamma   90.00
#
_symmetry.space_group_name_H-M   'P 1'
#
loop_
_entity.id
_entity.type
_entity.pdbx_description
1 polymer ?
#
loop_
_entity_poly.entity_id
_entity_poly.type
_entity_poly.pdbx_seq_one_letter_code
_entity_poly.pdbx_strand_id
1 'polypeptide(L)' 'FILSILCVYKVNKKLKIYVNYYKLNALIKKNIYLIFRINKLLVKPSKAKFFTKLNIYAVFNKI' A
#
# COMPACT_ATOMS: atom_id res chain seq x y z
N PHE A 1 22.44 -5.75 9.51
CA PHE A 1 21.65 -4.66 8.90
C PHE A 1 20.79 -4.04 9.98
N ILE A 2 21.02 -2.77 10.37
CA ILE A 2 20.19 -2.10 11.38
C ILE A 2 19.13 -1.27 10.65
N LEU A 3 17.86 -1.52 10.96
CA LEU A 3 16.71 -0.76 10.48
C LEU A 3 16.29 0.23 11.56
N SER A 4 16.12 1.50 11.18
CA SER A 4 15.62 2.53 12.10
C SER A 4 14.10 2.45 12.19
N ILE A 5 13.55 2.81 13.36
CA ILE A 5 12.11 2.85 13.62
C ILE A 5 11.68 4.31 13.79
N LEU A 6 10.56 4.67 13.16
CA LEU A 6 9.93 5.99 13.23
C LEU A 6 8.56 5.86 13.90
N CYS A 7 8.37 6.60 14.98
CA CYS A 7 7.09 6.74 15.67
C CYS A 7 6.37 7.99 15.16
N VAL A 8 5.14 7.83 14.65
CA VAL A 8 4.35 8.93 14.08
C VAL A 8 2.97 8.98 14.70
N TYR A 9 2.59 10.15 15.20
CA TYR A 9 1.21 10.42 15.60
C TYR A 9 0.36 10.78 14.38
N LYS A 10 -0.71 10.02 14.17
CA LYS A 10 -1.70 10.34 13.12
C LYS A 10 -2.76 11.33 13.65
N VAL A 11 -3.47 11.97 12.73
CA VAL A 11 -4.56 12.93 13.01
C VAL A 11 -5.61 12.33 13.95
N ASN A 12 -5.86 11.03 13.88
CA ASN A 12 -6.75 10.30 14.80
C ASN A 12 -6.14 10.01 16.19
N LYS A 13 -5.06 10.71 16.57
CA LYS A 13 -4.30 10.55 17.82
C LYS A 13 -3.73 9.15 18.07
N LYS A 14 -3.74 8.26 17.07
CA LYS A 14 -3.13 6.93 17.18
C LYS A 14 -1.65 7.01 16.83
N LEU A 15 -0.81 6.46 17.72
CA LEU A 15 0.59 6.23 17.45
C LEU A 15 0.72 5.09 16.42
N LYS A 16 1.53 5.32 15.39
CA LYS A 16 1.91 4.30 14.42
C LYS A 16 3.42 4.17 14.35
N ILE A 17 3.88 2.94 14.30
CA ILE A 17 5.29 2.58 14.18
C ILE A 17 5.57 2.28 12.70
N TYR A 18 6.61 2.89 12.15
CA TYR A 18 7.09 2.67 10.79
C TYR A 18 8.54 2.20 10.84
N VAL A 19 8.87 1.18 10.07
CA VAL A 19 10.25 0.73 9.91
C VAL A 19 10.84 1.38 8.66
N ASN A 20 12.03 1.98 8.79
CA ASN A 20 12.73 2.60 7.67
C ASN A 20 13.40 1.52 6.81
N TYR A 21 12.71 1.10 5.76
CA TYR A 21 13.20 0.11 4.80
C TYR A 21 14.07 0.67 3.68
N TYR A 22 14.46 1.95 3.67
CA TYR A 22 15.14 2.56 2.52
C TYR A 22 16.42 1.81 2.12
N LYS A 23 17.30 1.53 3.10
CA LYS A 23 18.55 0.78 2.86
C LYS A 23 18.28 -0.67 2.42
N LEU A 24 17.25 -1.30 2.98
CA LEU A 24 16.87 -2.67 2.63
C LEU A 24 16.31 -2.76 1.20
N ASN A 25 15.43 -1.83 0.83
CA ASN A 25 14.81 -1.75 -0.49
C ASN A 25 15.82 -1.45 -1.60
N ALA A 26 16.97 -0.83 -1.28
CA ALA A 26 18.06 -0.62 -2.22
C ALA A 26 18.84 -1.90 -2.53
N LEU A 27 18.88 -2.86 -1.60
CA LEU A 27 19.57 -4.14 -1.79
C LEU A 27 18.70 -5.22 -2.41
N ILE A 28 17.40 -5.21 -2.15
CA ILE A 28 16.49 -6.26 -2.63
C ILE A 28 16.29 -6.14 -4.14
N LYS A 29 16.36 -7.29 -4.83
CA LYS A 29 16.00 -7.39 -6.24
C LYS A 29 14.53 -7.01 -6.43
N LYS A 30 14.27 -5.99 -7.25
CA LYS A 30 12.91 -5.55 -7.56
C LYS A 30 12.16 -6.66 -8.29
N ASN A 31 11.08 -7.15 -7.68
CA ASN A 31 10.08 -7.95 -8.38
C ASN A 31 8.96 -7.02 -8.86
N ILE A 32 8.93 -6.72 -10.16
CA ILE A 32 7.98 -5.76 -10.72
C ILE A 32 6.64 -6.49 -10.91
N TYR A 33 5.66 -6.12 -10.10
CA TYR A 33 4.28 -6.55 -10.27
C TYR A 33 3.53 -5.57 -11.19
N LEU A 34 2.64 -6.11 -12.02
CA LEU A 34 1.80 -5.30 -12.89
C LEU A 34 0.73 -4.58 -12.05
N ILE A 35 0.93 -3.28 -11.81
CA ILE A 35 -0.09 -2.38 -11.26
C ILE A 35 -0.63 -1.53 -12.40
N PHE A 36 -1.91 -1.69 -12.72
CA PHE A 36 -2.57 -0.91 -13.75
C PHE A 36 -2.78 0.54 -13.30
N ARG A 37 -2.61 1.49 -14.22
CA ARG A 37 -2.98 2.89 -13.99
C ARG A 37 -4.48 3.01 -13.73
N ILE A 38 -4.86 3.85 -12.77
CA ILE A 38 -6.25 4.00 -12.34
C ILE A 38 -7.20 4.34 -13.51
N ASN A 39 -6.79 5.24 -14.42
CA ASN A 39 -7.58 5.60 -15.59
C ASN A 39 -7.83 4.40 -16.51
N LYS A 40 -6.84 3.51 -16.68
CA LYS A 40 -7.02 2.27 -17.48
C LYS A 40 -8.01 1.31 -16.83
N LEU A 41 -8.07 1.29 -15.49
CA LEU A 41 -9.03 0.45 -14.74
C LEU A 41 -10.46 1.02 -14.82
N LEU A 42 -10.60 2.35 -14.71
CA LEU A 42 -11.90 3.03 -14.66
C LEU A 42 -12.64 3.10 -16.01
N VAL A 43 -11.95 2.91 -17.12
CA VAL A 43 -12.60 2.82 -18.45
C VAL A 43 -13.52 1.60 -18.56
N LYS A 44 -13.17 0.48 -17.91
CA LYS A 44 -13.90 -0.79 -18.05
C LYS A 44 -15.34 -0.75 -17.49
N PRO A 45 -15.61 -0.19 -16.30
CA PRO A 45 -16.96 -0.21 -15.74
C PRO A 45 -17.83 1.00 -16.14
N SER A 46 -17.47 1.78 -17.16
CA SER A 46 -18.16 3.04 -17.50
C SER A 46 -19.67 2.92 -17.79
N LYS A 47 -20.18 1.71 -18.05
CA LYS A 47 -21.61 1.41 -18.29
C LYS A 47 -22.32 0.72 -17.12
N ALA A 48 -21.64 0.48 -15.99
CA ALA A 48 -22.25 -0.17 -14.84
C ALA A 48 -23.16 0.80 -14.07
N LYS A 49 -24.35 0.34 -13.67
CA LYS A 49 -25.34 1.13 -12.91
C LYS A 49 -25.11 1.10 -11.40
N PHE A 50 -24.52 0.03 -10.90
CA PHE A 50 -24.27 -0.17 -9.46
C PHE A 50 -22.82 -0.58 -9.24
N PHE A 51 -22.23 -0.06 -8.18
CA PHE A 51 -20.85 -0.33 -7.79
C PHE A 51 -20.81 -0.72 -6.31
N THR A 52 -20.11 -1.80 -6.00
CA THR A 52 -19.81 -2.19 -4.62
C THR A 52 -18.31 -2.19 -4.43
N LYS A 53 -17.84 -1.37 -3.48
CA LYS A 53 -16.41 -1.27 -3.15
C LYS A 53 -16.11 -2.14 -1.94
N LEU A 54 -15.29 -3.17 -2.14
CA LEU A 54 -14.72 -3.96 -1.06
C LEU A 54 -13.32 -3.43 -0.73
N ASN A 55 -13.08 -3.15 0.55
CA ASN A 55 -11.77 -2.71 1.03
C ASN A 55 -11.16 -3.80 1.90
N ILE A 56 -10.05 -4.40 1.46
CA ILE A 56 -9.37 -5.41 2.24
C ILE A 56 -8.37 -4.71 3.16
N TYR A 57 -8.61 -4.74 4.47
CA TYR A 57 -7.75 -4.07 5.45
C TYR A 57 -6.56 -4.95 5.83
N ALA A 58 -5.39 -4.31 5.96
CA ALA A 58 -4.14 -4.93 6.41
C ALA A 58 -3.74 -6.20 5.63
N VAL A 59 -3.98 -6.22 4.31
CA VAL A 59 -3.60 -7.34 3.43
C VAL A 59 -2.15 -7.76 3.65
N PHE A 60 -1.24 -6.79 3.71
CA PHE A 60 0.20 -7.04 3.88
C PHE A 60 0.57 -7.66 5.23
N ASN A 61 -0.29 -7.60 6.24
CA ASN A 61 -0.04 -8.21 7.55
C ASN A 61 -0.59 -9.63 7.64
N LYS A 62 -1.31 -10.10 6.62
CA LYS A 62 -1.95 -11.43 6.57
C LYS A 62 -1.24 -12.41 5.63
N ILE A 63 -0.21 -11.93 4.94
CA ILE A 63 0.68 -12.73 4.10
C ILE A 63 1.82 -13.21 5.00
#